data_AF-A0A2I0WMF7-F1
#
_entry.id   AF-A0A2I0WMF7-F1
#
_cell.length_a   1.000
_cell.length_b   1.000
_cell.length_c   1.000
_cell.angle_alpha   90.00
_cell.angle_beta   90.00
_cell.angle_gamma   90.00
#
_symmetry.space_group_name_H-M   'P 1'
#
loop_
_entity.id
_entity.type
_entity.pdbx_description
1 polymer ?
#
loop_
_entity_poly.entity_id
_entity_poly.type
_entity_poly.pdbx_seq_one_letter_code
_entity_poly.pdbx_strand_id
1 'polypeptide(L)'
;MAALPHPTPLPSARFFPRQPLLNCPFASSSYRSRLVGDFIGFSQGRARRRRDAGARKWWSPTIRAVLRDLDLEGSNRARRAPVVAEGMLGKERSKVVNLDDIISERGACGVGFIANLQNKASHNVILDALTALGCMEHRGGCGADNISGDGSGLMTSVPWDLFNDWASKQGVASLDRSNTGVGMVFLPKDENYMKAAKTAIMRTFLEEGLEVIGWRPVPVNTAIVGYYARKTMPNIQQVFVKVPKEESVDDIERELYICRKLIERTTQLEEWKDELYFCSLSNQTIVYKGMLRSEVLGQFYLDLQDDLYKSAFAIYHRRYSTNTSPRWPLAQPMRLLGHNGEINTIQGNLNWMQSRETTIESPVWRGRENEIRPYGNPKASDSANLDSAAEVVDFYDYYKGQMEAWDGPALLLFRFYFSGCELISFANM
;
A
#
# COMPACT_ATOMS: atom_id res chain seq x y z
N MET A 1 50.42 -40.50 58.82
CA MET A 1 50.61 -39.89 57.50
C MET A 1 49.27 -39.22 57.14
N ALA A 2 48.93 -38.04 57.68
CA ALA A 2 49.53 -36.70 57.52
C ALA A 2 49.24 -36.10 56.12
N ALA A 3 48.69 -34.89 55.96
CA ALA A 3 47.97 -33.99 56.89
C ALA A 3 47.14 -32.96 56.08
N LEU A 4 46.10 -32.35 56.67
CA LEU A 4 45.40 -31.18 56.11
C LEU A 4 46.26 -29.90 56.29
N PRO A 5 45.93 -28.77 55.61
CA PRO A 5 45.05 -27.79 56.29
C PRO A 5 44.06 -27.01 55.38
N HIS A 6 42.90 -26.68 55.94
CA HIS A 6 42.18 -25.43 55.61
C HIS A 6 42.73 -24.28 56.48
N PRO A 7 42.53 -23.00 56.10
CA PRO A 7 41.54 -22.21 56.86
C PRO A 7 40.73 -21.15 56.06
N THR A 8 39.63 -20.75 56.69
CA THR A 8 38.69 -19.61 56.41
C THR A 8 39.25 -18.26 56.99
N PRO A 9 38.52 -17.11 57.18
CA PRO A 9 37.12 -16.70 56.88
C PRO A 9 36.88 -15.21 56.39
N LEU A 10 35.64 -14.89 55.91
CA LEU A 10 34.75 -13.68 56.15
C LEU A 10 35.28 -12.21 56.20
N PRO A 11 34.46 -11.11 56.29
CA PRO A 11 33.05 -10.83 55.90
C PRO A 11 32.80 -9.47 55.14
N SER A 12 31.53 -9.16 54.83
CA SER A 12 30.94 -7.82 54.54
C SER A 12 31.28 -7.16 53.16
N ALA A 13 30.45 -6.29 52.56
CA ALA A 13 29.42 -5.41 53.13
C ALA A 13 28.12 -5.27 52.30
N ARG A 14 27.07 -4.76 52.95
CA ARG A 14 25.78 -4.36 52.34
C ARG A 14 25.89 -2.95 51.73
N PHE A 15 25.27 -2.70 50.58
CA PHE A 15 24.69 -1.39 50.24
C PHE A 15 23.50 -1.53 49.26
N PHE A 16 22.30 -1.20 49.75
CA PHE A 16 21.18 -0.73 48.92
C PHE A 16 21.29 0.81 48.76
N PRO A 17 20.40 1.49 48.02
CA PRO A 17 20.13 1.39 46.59
C PRO A 17 20.33 2.76 45.90
N ARG A 18 20.48 2.84 44.57
CA ARG A 18 20.25 4.12 43.84
C ARG A 18 19.51 3.96 42.52
N GLN A 19 18.64 4.94 42.28
CA GLN A 19 17.69 5.11 41.18
C GLN A 19 18.37 5.46 39.84
N PRO A 20 17.65 5.36 38.70
CA PRO A 20 18.21 5.59 37.37
C PRO A 20 18.60 7.04 37.12
N LEU A 21 19.69 7.24 36.38
CA LEU A 21 20.10 8.53 35.84
C LEU A 21 19.32 8.83 34.55
N LEU A 22 18.19 9.53 34.71
CA LEU A 22 17.66 10.43 33.69
C LEU A 22 18.66 11.58 33.50
N ASN A 23 19.05 11.87 32.25
CA ASN A 23 19.49 13.22 31.84
C ASN A 23 19.58 13.34 30.30
N CYS A 24 18.47 13.75 29.69
CA CYS A 24 18.49 14.49 28.42
C CYS A 24 18.15 15.96 28.75
N PRO A 25 19.03 16.94 28.49
CA PRO A 25 18.74 18.33 28.79
C PRO A 25 17.81 18.95 27.73
N PHE A 26 16.53 19.12 28.07
CA PHE A 26 15.64 20.04 27.34
C PHE A 26 16.03 21.49 27.66
N ALA A 27 16.59 22.20 26.69
CA ALA A 27 16.86 23.64 26.80
C ALA A 27 15.61 24.44 26.41
N SER A 28 14.81 24.84 27.41
CA SER A 28 13.70 25.79 27.22
C SER A 28 14.20 27.24 27.24
N SER A 29 14.18 27.94 26.10
CA SER A 29 14.42 29.40 26.07
C SER A 29 13.09 30.16 26.13
N SER A 30 12.71 30.57 27.34
CA SER A 30 11.64 31.55 27.53
C SER A 30 12.12 32.95 27.17
N TYR A 31 11.41 33.67 26.29
CA TYR A 31 11.49 35.12 26.21
C TYR A 31 10.16 35.76 26.59
N ARG A 32 10.20 36.61 27.63
CA ARG A 32 9.01 37.18 28.29
C ARG A 32 8.98 38.70 28.11
N SER A 33 8.05 39.17 27.27
CA SER A 33 7.22 40.39 27.48
C SER A 33 7.82 41.81 27.57
N ARG A 34 6.95 42.78 27.20
CA ARG A 34 6.99 44.27 27.40
C ARG A 34 7.66 45.06 26.26
N LEU A 35 7.14 46.20 25.78
CA LEU A 35 6.02 47.09 26.18
C LEU A 35 5.01 47.29 25.01
N VAL A 36 3.67 47.29 25.20
CA VAL A 36 2.74 48.33 25.72
C VAL A 36 2.58 49.56 24.81
N GLY A 37 1.33 49.83 24.38
CA GLY A 37 0.95 51.03 23.61
C GLY A 37 -0.47 51.00 22.99
N ASP A 38 -1.52 50.88 23.81
CA ASP A 38 -2.91 51.08 23.36
C ASP A 38 -3.22 52.57 23.09
N PHE A 39 -4.04 52.89 22.07
CA PHE A 39 -5.06 53.96 22.16
C PHE A 39 -6.13 53.92 21.03
N ILE A 40 -7.28 53.34 21.36
CA ILE A 40 -8.68 53.76 21.08
C ILE A 40 -8.94 54.77 19.92
N GLY A 41 -9.92 54.48 19.04
CA GLY A 41 -10.80 55.55 18.52
C GLY A 41 -11.61 55.35 17.22
N PHE A 42 -12.95 55.37 17.35
CA PHE A 42 -13.95 55.95 16.41
C PHE A 42 -14.40 55.28 15.10
N SER A 43 -15.58 54.64 15.22
CA SER A 43 -16.85 54.95 14.51
C SER A 43 -17.05 54.80 12.99
N GLN A 44 -18.18 54.15 12.70
CA GLN A 44 -18.93 53.95 11.45
C GLN A 44 -19.00 55.12 10.44
N GLY A 45 -19.06 54.77 9.15
CA GLY A 45 -19.59 55.63 8.07
C GLY A 45 -20.01 54.85 6.81
N ARG A 46 -21.30 54.82 6.48
CA ARG A 46 -21.83 54.30 5.19
C ARG A 46 -21.70 55.35 4.09
N ALA A 47 -21.50 54.95 2.82
CA ALA A 47 -22.41 55.33 1.71
C ALA A 47 -22.05 54.73 0.32
N ARG A 48 -23.10 54.50 -0.48
CA ARG A 48 -23.11 54.05 -1.89
C ARG A 48 -22.82 55.17 -2.90
N ARG A 49 -22.31 54.80 -4.09
CA ARG A 49 -22.78 55.12 -5.49
C ARG A 49 -21.66 54.69 -6.47
N ARG A 50 -21.83 53.96 -7.59
CA ARG A 50 -22.84 53.83 -8.67
C ARG A 50 -22.85 54.98 -9.70
N ARG A 51 -22.23 54.72 -10.87
CA ARG A 51 -22.51 55.14 -12.28
C ARG A 51 -21.38 54.52 -13.14
N ASP A 52 -21.56 53.74 -14.20
CA ASP A 52 -22.42 53.74 -15.41
C ASP A 52 -21.86 54.48 -16.64
N ALA A 53 -21.99 53.78 -17.78
CA ALA A 53 -22.10 54.22 -19.18
C ALA A 53 -20.84 54.36 -20.08
N GLY A 54 -20.90 53.68 -21.24
CA GLY A 54 -19.98 53.86 -22.37
C GLY A 54 -19.99 52.70 -23.38
N ALA A 55 -20.96 52.63 -24.30
CA ALA A 55 -21.16 51.49 -25.21
C ALA A 55 -21.31 51.87 -26.70
N ARG A 56 -20.98 50.93 -27.62
CA ARG A 56 -21.43 50.70 -29.03
C ARG A 56 -20.74 49.40 -29.52
N LYS A 57 -21.38 48.30 -29.97
CA LYS A 57 -22.30 48.04 -31.13
C LYS A 57 -21.62 48.38 -32.47
N TRP A 58 -21.63 47.60 -33.57
CA TRP A 58 -22.45 46.44 -34.03
C TRP A 58 -21.70 45.74 -35.22
N TRP A 59 -22.05 44.59 -35.87
CA TRP A 59 -23.19 43.63 -35.80
C TRP A 59 -22.79 42.17 -36.24
N SER A 60 -23.56 41.50 -37.13
CA SER A 60 -23.43 40.14 -37.76
C SER A 60 -23.85 40.22 -39.27
N PRO A 61 -23.92 39.15 -40.17
CA PRO A 61 -24.10 37.69 -39.94
C PRO A 61 -23.45 36.64 -40.91
N THR A 62 -23.36 35.40 -40.39
CA THR A 62 -23.59 34.02 -40.92
C THR A 62 -23.53 33.60 -42.43
N ILE A 63 -22.98 32.37 -42.68
CA ILE A 63 -23.37 31.29 -43.66
C ILE A 63 -22.30 30.73 -44.67
N ARG A 64 -21.94 29.45 -44.44
CA ARG A 64 -21.64 28.29 -45.33
C ARG A 64 -20.79 28.37 -46.64
N ALA A 65 -19.67 27.64 -46.57
CA ALA A 65 -19.40 26.33 -47.23
C ALA A 65 -18.83 26.21 -48.68
N VAL A 66 -18.28 25.01 -48.89
CA VAL A 66 -17.84 24.35 -50.15
C VAL A 66 -16.50 24.82 -50.74
N LEU A 67 -15.42 24.13 -50.36
CA LEU A 67 -14.31 23.89 -51.27
C LEU A 67 -14.66 22.69 -52.16
N ARG A 68 -14.61 22.88 -53.48
CA ARG A 68 -14.46 21.78 -54.44
C ARG A 68 -12.99 21.69 -54.81
N ASP A 69 -12.42 20.52 -54.64
CA ASP A 69 -11.76 19.76 -55.71
C ASP A 69 -11.49 20.55 -57.01
N LEU A 70 -10.22 20.83 -57.30
CA LEU A 70 -9.42 20.06 -58.27
C LEU A 70 -8.09 20.75 -58.58
N ASP A 71 -7.12 19.92 -58.98
CA ASP A 71 -6.06 20.22 -59.96
C ASP A 71 -4.99 21.27 -59.63
N LEU A 72 -3.78 21.17 -60.19
CA LEU A 72 -2.93 20.04 -60.63
C LEU A 72 -1.57 20.68 -60.94
N GLU A 73 -0.47 19.94 -60.83
CA GLU A 73 0.87 20.33 -61.33
C GLU A 73 1.49 21.60 -60.70
N GLY A 74 2.78 21.69 -60.40
CA GLY A 74 3.89 20.77 -60.60
C GLY A 74 5.20 21.54 -60.59
N SER A 75 6.31 20.80 -60.62
CA SER A 75 7.67 21.27 -60.97
C SER A 75 8.60 21.84 -59.88
N ASN A 76 9.86 21.40 -60.02
CA ASN A 76 11.14 21.98 -59.58
C ASN A 76 11.59 21.95 -58.09
N ARG A 77 12.22 20.80 -57.78
CA ARG A 77 13.45 20.62 -56.99
C ARG A 77 14.24 21.89 -56.59
N ALA A 78 14.51 22.02 -55.30
CA ALA A 78 15.78 22.53 -54.78
C ALA A 78 16.19 21.76 -53.50
N ARG A 79 17.46 21.37 -53.38
CA ARG A 79 17.96 20.59 -52.22
C ARG A 79 18.17 21.50 -51.00
N ARG A 80 17.68 21.09 -49.83
CA ARG A 80 18.16 21.54 -48.50
C ARG A 80 18.32 20.35 -47.55
N ALA A 81 19.20 20.51 -46.57
CA ALA A 81 19.71 19.47 -45.68
C ALA A 81 18.63 18.85 -44.75
N PRO A 82 18.84 17.64 -44.20
CA PRO A 82 17.87 17.02 -43.30
C PRO A 82 17.77 17.80 -41.99
N VAL A 83 16.56 18.24 -41.65
CA VAL A 83 16.23 18.67 -40.29
C VAL A 83 16.04 17.41 -39.45
N VAL A 84 16.71 17.35 -38.30
CA VAL A 84 16.56 16.26 -37.33
C VAL A 84 15.11 16.26 -36.84
N ALA A 85 14.40 15.15 -37.06
CA ALA A 85 13.05 14.97 -36.53
C ALA A 85 13.15 14.59 -35.04
N GLU A 86 12.96 15.56 -34.15
CA GLU A 86 12.72 15.26 -32.73
C GLU A 86 11.45 14.42 -32.58
N GLY A 87 11.58 13.32 -31.86
CA GLY A 87 10.53 12.30 -31.73
C GLY A 87 9.28 12.80 -31.01
N MET A 88 8.13 12.23 -31.39
CA MET A 88 6.84 12.56 -30.78
C MET A 88 6.72 12.02 -29.36
N LEU A 89 7.20 12.79 -28.37
CA LEU A 89 6.71 12.68 -26.99
C LEU A 89 5.32 13.32 -26.90
N GLY A 90 4.29 12.49 -27.02
CA GLY A 90 2.91 12.91 -26.86
C GLY A 90 2.67 13.47 -25.45
N LYS A 91 2.37 14.76 -25.35
CA LYS A 91 1.83 15.35 -24.11
C LYS A 91 0.47 14.76 -23.82
N GLU A 92 0.41 13.75 -22.95
CA GLU A 92 -0.84 13.38 -22.30
C GLU A 92 -1.37 14.60 -21.53
N ARG A 93 -2.58 15.03 -21.88
CA ARG A 93 -3.29 16.06 -21.11
C ARG A 93 -3.81 15.43 -19.83
N SER A 94 -3.71 16.14 -18.71
CA SER A 94 -4.29 15.71 -17.44
C SER A 94 -5.79 15.43 -17.61
N LYS A 95 -6.19 14.20 -17.34
CA LYS A 95 -7.58 13.81 -17.23
C LYS A 95 -8.01 14.06 -15.78
N VAL A 96 -8.90 15.02 -15.60
CA VAL A 96 -9.57 15.24 -14.30
C VAL A 96 -10.31 13.96 -13.95
N VAL A 97 -10.10 13.48 -12.72
CA VAL A 97 -10.75 12.25 -12.21
C VAL A 97 -12.23 12.50 -11.97
N ASN A 98 -13.07 11.47 -12.15
CA ASN A 98 -14.51 11.57 -11.99
C ASN A 98 -14.93 11.19 -10.57
N LEU A 99 -15.83 11.97 -9.98
CA LEU A 99 -16.23 11.87 -8.58
C LEU A 99 -17.23 10.72 -8.33
N ASP A 100 -18.07 10.41 -9.32
CA ASP A 100 -19.14 9.42 -9.20
C ASP A 100 -18.64 7.98 -9.01
N ASP A 101 -17.45 7.65 -9.55
CA ASP A 101 -16.82 6.32 -9.41
C ASP A 101 -16.26 6.09 -7.99
N ILE A 102 -16.05 7.16 -7.22
CA ILE A 102 -15.36 7.16 -5.92
C ILE A 102 -16.35 7.15 -4.74
N ILE A 103 -17.43 7.93 -4.82
CA ILE A 103 -18.35 8.21 -3.70
C ILE A 103 -19.24 7.00 -3.27
N SER A 104 -19.17 5.87 -3.99
CA SER A 104 -20.10 4.76 -3.72
C SER A 104 -19.87 4.06 -2.37
N GLU A 105 -18.66 4.02 -1.82
CA GLU A 105 -18.29 3.08 -0.75
C GLU A 105 -18.50 3.59 0.69
N ARG A 106 -19.73 3.49 1.20
CA ARG A 106 -20.03 3.73 2.64
C ARG A 106 -20.08 2.43 3.43
N GLY A 107 -19.28 2.32 4.50
CA GLY A 107 -19.26 1.12 5.33
C GLY A 107 -18.57 1.27 6.68
N ALA A 108 -19.29 0.94 7.76
CA ALA A 108 -18.74 0.84 9.11
C ALA A 108 -17.92 -0.45 9.29
N CYS A 109 -16.81 -0.55 8.57
CA CYS A 109 -15.90 -1.71 8.61
C CYS A 109 -15.39 -2.02 10.03
N GLY A 110 -14.87 -3.23 10.21
CA GLY A 110 -14.09 -3.60 11.40
C GLY A 110 -12.60 -3.65 11.06
N VAL A 111 -11.75 -3.10 11.92
CA VAL A 111 -10.29 -3.23 11.82
C VAL A 111 -9.67 -3.34 13.21
N GLY A 112 -8.60 -4.12 13.35
CA GLY A 112 -7.92 -4.34 14.62
C GLY A 112 -6.54 -4.96 14.45
N PHE A 113 -5.79 -5.02 15.55
CA PHE A 113 -4.49 -5.69 15.58
C PHE A 113 -4.26 -6.43 16.90
N ILE A 114 -3.36 -7.41 16.85
CA ILE A 114 -2.80 -8.11 18.02
C ILE A 114 -1.29 -8.09 17.87
N ALA A 115 -0.56 -7.88 18.98
CA ALA A 115 0.90 -7.87 18.99
C ALA A 115 1.46 -8.49 20.27
N ASN A 116 2.49 -9.31 20.13
CA ASN A 116 3.29 -9.80 21.24
C ASN A 116 4.33 -8.73 21.61
N LEU A 117 4.20 -8.12 22.79
CA LEU A 117 5.08 -7.03 23.25
C LEU A 117 6.55 -7.43 23.45
N GLN A 118 6.87 -8.73 23.47
CA GLN A 118 8.25 -9.24 23.52
C GLN A 118 8.75 -9.70 22.13
N ASN A 119 8.02 -9.37 21.07
CA ASN A 119 8.25 -9.79 19.69
C ASN A 119 8.45 -11.32 19.52
N LYS A 120 7.71 -12.11 20.30
CA LYS A 120 7.75 -13.58 20.21
C LYS A 120 6.66 -14.07 19.28
N ALA A 121 7.07 -14.65 18.15
CA ALA A 121 6.15 -15.26 17.20
C ALA A 121 5.44 -16.49 17.80
N SER A 122 4.12 -16.56 17.64
CA SER A 122 3.29 -17.66 18.14
C SER A 122 2.10 -17.89 17.21
N HIS A 123 1.61 -19.13 17.16
CA HIS A 123 0.35 -19.45 16.47
C HIS A 123 -0.86 -18.88 17.20
N ASN A 124 -0.79 -18.69 18.53
CA ASN A 124 -1.88 -18.09 19.31
C ASN A 124 -2.25 -16.68 18.82
N VAL A 125 -1.28 -15.88 18.35
CA VAL A 125 -1.54 -14.55 17.76
C VAL A 125 -2.44 -14.65 16.53
N ILE A 126 -2.33 -15.73 15.76
CA ILE A 126 -3.17 -16.02 14.60
C ILE A 126 -4.58 -16.43 15.04
N LEU A 127 -4.68 -17.35 16.01
CA LEU A 127 -5.96 -17.82 16.56
C LEU A 127 -6.76 -16.69 17.21
N ASP A 128 -6.11 -15.85 18.02
CA ASP A 128 -6.72 -14.70 18.67
C ASP A 128 -7.19 -13.67 17.61
N ALA A 129 -6.39 -13.44 16.55
CA ALA A 129 -6.75 -12.49 15.50
C ALA A 129 -7.89 -13.00 14.60
N LEU A 130 -7.94 -14.29 14.30
CA LEU A 130 -9.07 -14.93 13.60
C LEU A 130 -10.35 -14.88 14.46
N THR A 131 -10.23 -15.09 15.78
CA THR A 131 -11.33 -14.97 16.73
C THR A 131 -11.86 -13.53 16.77
N ALA A 132 -10.96 -12.54 16.92
CA ALA A 132 -11.31 -11.13 16.94
C ALA A 132 -11.91 -10.66 15.59
N LEU A 133 -11.40 -11.15 14.47
CA LEU A 133 -11.97 -10.94 13.14
C LEU A 133 -13.40 -11.49 13.07
N GLY A 134 -13.63 -12.73 13.52
CA GLY A 134 -14.96 -13.34 13.65
C GLY A 134 -15.95 -12.49 14.45
N CYS A 135 -15.52 -11.90 15.57
CA CYS A 135 -16.34 -10.99 16.37
C CYS A 135 -16.78 -9.72 15.61
N MET A 136 -16.09 -9.33 14.53
CA MET A 136 -16.45 -8.18 13.70
C MET A 136 -17.40 -8.51 12.54
N GLU A 137 -17.95 -9.73 12.43
CA GLU A 137 -18.82 -10.06 11.30
C GLU A 137 -20.08 -9.19 11.23
N HIS A 138 -20.60 -8.72 12.38
CA HIS A 138 -21.69 -7.75 12.47
C HIS A 138 -21.36 -6.35 11.89
N ARG A 139 -20.10 -6.10 11.52
CA ARG A 139 -19.58 -4.89 10.87
C ARG A 139 -19.19 -5.12 9.41
N GLY A 140 -19.39 -6.34 8.91
CA GLY A 140 -19.15 -6.70 7.51
C GLY A 140 -20.42 -6.73 6.69
N GLY A 141 -20.30 -6.49 5.40
CA GLY A 141 -21.40 -6.72 4.45
C GLY A 141 -21.30 -8.11 3.81
N CYS A 142 -22.45 -8.62 3.37
CA CYS A 142 -22.58 -9.89 2.67
C CYS A 142 -23.24 -9.68 1.30
N GLY A 143 -22.79 -10.45 0.31
CA GLY A 143 -23.38 -10.47 -1.02
C GLY A 143 -24.76 -11.13 -1.04
N ALA A 144 -25.45 -11.03 -2.17
CA ALA A 144 -26.84 -11.48 -2.34
C ALA A 144 -27.07 -13.00 -2.17
N ASP A 145 -26.02 -13.81 -2.04
CA ASP A 145 -26.11 -15.25 -1.71
C ASP A 145 -26.03 -15.53 -0.19
N ASN A 146 -25.90 -14.51 0.66
CA ASN A 146 -25.69 -14.60 2.12
C ASN A 146 -24.46 -15.41 2.56
N ILE A 147 -23.54 -15.76 1.65
CA ILE A 147 -22.36 -16.59 1.92
C ILE A 147 -21.07 -15.86 1.53
N SER A 148 -21.07 -15.20 0.37
CA SER A 148 -19.99 -14.32 -0.09
C SER A 148 -19.92 -13.09 0.82
N GLY A 149 -18.73 -12.73 1.29
CA GLY A 149 -18.51 -11.52 2.09
C GLY A 149 -17.82 -10.42 1.29
N ASP A 150 -18.07 -9.16 1.65
CA ASP A 150 -17.52 -7.96 0.99
C ASP A 150 -16.00 -7.76 1.12
N GLY A 151 -15.33 -8.65 1.86
CA GLY A 151 -13.89 -8.66 2.06
C GLY A 151 -13.55 -8.94 3.51
N SER A 152 -12.63 -9.88 3.74
CA SER A 152 -11.94 -10.05 5.02
C SER A 152 -10.50 -10.47 4.78
N GLY A 153 -9.62 -10.16 5.73
CA GLY A 153 -8.21 -10.51 5.61
C GLY A 153 -7.40 -10.32 6.88
N LEU A 154 -6.18 -10.85 6.81
CA LEU A 154 -5.19 -10.92 7.86
C LEU A 154 -3.80 -10.62 7.27
N MET A 155 -3.09 -9.64 7.84
CA MET A 155 -1.68 -9.36 7.59
C MET A 155 -0.86 -9.84 8.80
N THR A 156 0.24 -10.54 8.56
CA THR A 156 1.15 -11.04 9.60
C THR A 156 2.60 -10.89 9.18
N SER A 157 3.54 -11.22 10.08
CA SER A 157 4.91 -11.59 9.67
C SER A 157 4.87 -12.77 8.70
N VAL A 158 5.88 -12.90 7.84
CA VAL A 158 6.05 -14.09 6.98
C VAL A 158 6.32 -15.36 7.83
N PRO A 159 5.53 -16.44 7.67
CA PRO A 159 5.69 -17.69 8.43
C PRO A 159 6.80 -18.56 7.83
N TRP A 160 8.06 -18.15 8.00
CA TRP A 160 9.22 -18.82 7.41
C TRP A 160 9.38 -20.30 7.80
N ASP A 161 8.92 -20.71 8.99
CA ASP A 161 8.88 -22.11 9.44
C ASP A 161 8.00 -22.97 8.50
N LEU A 162 6.76 -22.54 8.27
CA LEU A 162 5.78 -23.19 7.38
C LEU A 162 6.29 -23.29 5.94
N PHE A 163 6.93 -22.24 5.45
CA PHE A 163 7.42 -22.20 4.07
C PHE A 163 8.70 -23.04 3.88
N ASN A 164 9.58 -23.15 4.88
CA ASN A 164 10.74 -24.05 4.81
C ASN A 164 10.32 -25.53 4.94
N ASP A 165 9.32 -25.86 5.77
CA ASP A 165 8.72 -27.20 5.80
C ASP A 165 8.13 -27.59 4.43
N TRP A 166 7.35 -26.69 3.81
CA TRP A 166 6.86 -26.88 2.45
C TRP A 166 8.00 -27.06 1.44
N ALA A 167 9.01 -26.20 1.47
CA ALA A 167 10.14 -26.26 0.53
C ALA A 167 10.89 -27.59 0.64
N SER A 168 11.18 -28.04 1.87
CA SER A 168 11.79 -29.35 2.15
C SER A 168 10.95 -30.51 1.61
N LYS A 169 9.62 -30.47 1.78
CA LYS A 169 8.70 -31.51 1.27
C LYS A 169 8.60 -31.53 -0.26
N GLN A 170 8.88 -30.42 -0.94
CA GLN A 170 8.86 -30.31 -2.41
C GLN A 170 10.25 -30.48 -3.05
N GLY A 171 11.33 -30.66 -2.28
CA GLY A 171 12.70 -30.68 -2.80
C GLY A 171 13.19 -29.33 -3.33
N VAL A 172 12.56 -28.23 -2.90
CA VAL A 172 12.95 -26.85 -3.19
C VAL A 172 14.06 -26.42 -2.22
N ALA A 173 14.92 -25.50 -2.65
CA ALA A 173 15.96 -24.93 -1.79
C ALA A 173 15.36 -24.27 -0.52
N SER A 174 16.13 -24.29 0.58
CA SER A 174 15.73 -23.61 1.82
C SER A 174 15.54 -22.11 1.58
N LEU A 175 14.48 -21.56 2.15
CA LEU A 175 14.08 -20.17 2.03
C LEU A 175 14.74 -19.38 3.15
N ASP A 176 15.88 -18.77 2.83
CA ASP A 176 16.64 -17.93 3.75
C ASP A 176 15.93 -16.60 3.97
N ARG A 177 15.33 -16.46 5.17
CA ARG A 177 14.58 -15.27 5.59
C ARG A 177 15.38 -13.96 5.58
N SER A 178 16.70 -14.00 5.46
CA SER A 178 17.54 -12.79 5.41
C SER A 178 17.51 -12.11 4.03
N ASN A 179 17.34 -12.88 2.95
CA ASN A 179 17.43 -12.41 1.56
C ASN A 179 16.29 -12.91 0.65
N THR A 180 15.35 -13.71 1.16
CA THR A 180 14.19 -14.20 0.41
C THR A 180 12.96 -13.34 0.68
N GLY A 181 12.30 -12.88 -0.37
CA GLY A 181 10.94 -12.31 -0.34
C GLY A 181 9.88 -13.33 -0.74
N VAL A 182 8.64 -13.11 -0.30
CA VAL A 182 7.45 -13.85 -0.73
C VAL A 182 6.40 -12.91 -1.31
N GLY A 183 5.97 -13.21 -2.54
CA GLY A 183 4.85 -12.55 -3.18
C GLY A 183 3.58 -13.36 -3.00
N MET A 184 2.54 -12.79 -2.37
CA MET A 184 1.19 -13.38 -2.33
C MET A 184 0.39 -12.81 -3.49
N VAL A 185 0.14 -13.63 -4.52
CA VAL A 185 -0.32 -13.18 -5.83
C VAL A 185 -1.67 -13.81 -6.18
N PHE A 186 -2.60 -12.95 -6.60
CA PHE A 186 -3.77 -13.34 -7.36
C PHE A 186 -3.39 -13.34 -8.84
N LEU A 187 -3.58 -14.49 -9.49
CA LEU A 187 -3.31 -14.72 -10.90
C LEU A 187 -4.62 -14.94 -11.68
N PRO A 188 -4.61 -14.72 -13.00
CA PRO A 188 -5.75 -15.03 -13.87
C PRO A 188 -6.30 -16.44 -13.68
N LYS A 189 -7.62 -16.58 -13.83
CA LYS A 189 -8.31 -17.88 -13.75
C LYS A 189 -7.94 -18.81 -14.90
N ASP A 190 -7.83 -18.26 -16.11
CA ASP A 190 -7.43 -19.00 -17.31
C ASP A 190 -5.97 -19.47 -17.20
N GLU A 191 -5.70 -20.71 -17.61
CA GLU A 191 -4.37 -21.28 -17.49
C GLU A 191 -3.32 -20.62 -18.40
N ASN A 192 -3.70 -20.14 -19.57
CA ASN A 192 -2.79 -19.52 -20.52
C ASN A 192 -2.42 -18.12 -20.05
N TYR A 193 -3.41 -17.35 -19.60
CA TYR A 193 -3.17 -16.05 -18.97
C TYR A 193 -2.40 -16.20 -17.64
N MET A 194 -2.64 -17.24 -16.84
CA MET A 194 -1.82 -17.55 -15.66
C MET A 194 -0.36 -17.83 -16.04
N LYS A 195 -0.11 -18.62 -17.10
CA LYS A 195 1.25 -18.90 -17.60
C LYS A 195 1.92 -17.63 -18.13
N ALA A 196 1.19 -16.77 -18.85
CA ALA A 196 1.67 -15.47 -19.33
C ALA A 196 2.04 -14.53 -18.15
N ALA A 197 1.16 -14.40 -17.16
CA ALA A 197 1.39 -13.59 -15.96
C ALA A 197 2.62 -14.06 -15.17
N LYS A 198 2.76 -15.38 -14.94
CA LYS A 198 3.98 -15.93 -14.32
C LYS A 198 5.24 -15.64 -15.12
N THR A 199 5.16 -15.74 -16.45
CA THR A 199 6.30 -15.47 -17.34
C THR A 199 6.73 -14.00 -17.27
N ALA A 200 5.77 -13.07 -17.25
CA ALA A 200 6.06 -11.64 -17.08
C ALA A 200 6.72 -11.36 -15.71
N ILE A 201 6.16 -11.91 -14.63
CA ILE A 201 6.71 -11.80 -13.26
C ILE A 201 8.15 -12.34 -13.19
N MET A 202 8.38 -13.56 -13.71
CA MET A 202 9.70 -14.19 -13.71
C MET A 202 10.71 -13.42 -14.57
N ARG A 203 10.28 -12.86 -15.71
CA ARG A 203 11.13 -12.02 -16.57
C ARG A 203 11.57 -10.76 -15.83
N THR A 204 10.65 -10.02 -15.22
CA THR A 204 11.00 -8.78 -14.49
C THR A 204 11.90 -9.07 -13.30
N PHE A 205 11.66 -10.14 -12.52
CA PHE A 205 12.59 -10.53 -11.45
C PHE A 205 13.99 -10.84 -12.00
N LEU A 206 14.10 -11.56 -13.13
CA LEU A 206 15.39 -11.87 -13.75
C LEU A 206 16.11 -10.62 -14.29
N GLU A 207 15.37 -9.68 -14.90
CA GLU A 207 15.88 -8.39 -15.40
C GLU A 207 16.44 -7.53 -14.26
N GLU A 208 15.78 -7.54 -13.10
CA GLU A 208 16.24 -6.90 -11.87
C GLU A 208 17.35 -7.70 -11.14
N GLY A 209 17.69 -8.90 -11.61
CA GLY A 209 18.73 -9.75 -11.02
C GLY A 209 18.33 -10.44 -9.71
N LEU A 210 17.03 -10.68 -9.54
CA LEU A 210 16.44 -11.50 -8.48
C LEU A 210 16.28 -12.95 -8.96
N GLU A 211 16.47 -13.92 -8.06
CA GLU A 211 16.41 -15.35 -8.38
C GLU A 211 15.07 -15.94 -7.93
N VAL A 212 14.22 -16.38 -8.86
CA VAL A 212 12.96 -17.05 -8.51
C VAL A 212 13.23 -18.47 -8.02
N ILE A 213 13.00 -18.71 -6.73
CA ILE A 213 13.23 -20.01 -6.07
C ILE A 213 12.12 -21.00 -6.43
N GLY A 214 10.87 -20.54 -6.48
CA GLY A 214 9.74 -21.43 -6.80
C GLY A 214 8.36 -20.78 -6.65
N TRP A 215 7.35 -21.52 -7.10
CA TRP A 215 5.94 -21.16 -6.97
C TRP A 215 5.21 -22.19 -6.09
N ARG A 216 4.40 -21.70 -5.17
CA ARG A 216 3.56 -22.49 -4.26
C ARG A 216 2.08 -22.16 -4.49
N PRO A 217 1.27 -23.11 -5.00
CA PRO A 217 -0.19 -22.97 -4.91
C PRO A 217 -0.60 -22.88 -3.44
N VAL A 218 -1.40 -21.87 -3.07
CA VAL A 218 -1.83 -21.71 -1.67
C VAL A 218 -2.92 -22.74 -1.36
N PRO A 219 -2.78 -23.56 -0.30
CA PRO A 219 -3.76 -24.58 0.02
C PRO A 219 -5.06 -23.92 0.53
N VAL A 220 -6.13 -24.06 -0.25
CA VAL A 220 -7.42 -23.41 0.02
C VAL A 220 -8.60 -24.37 -0.04
N ASN A 221 -9.53 -24.21 0.90
CA ASN A 221 -10.82 -24.90 0.89
C ASN A 221 -11.86 -24.11 0.09
N THR A 222 -11.97 -24.39 -1.21
CA THR A 222 -12.92 -23.67 -2.08
C THR A 222 -14.39 -23.96 -1.77
N ALA A 223 -14.71 -25.04 -1.04
CA ALA A 223 -16.08 -25.49 -0.81
C ALA A 223 -16.92 -24.47 -0.03
N ILE A 224 -16.31 -23.72 0.88
CA ILE A 224 -16.98 -22.71 1.73
C ILE A 224 -17.16 -21.35 1.06
N VAL A 225 -16.57 -21.14 -0.12
CA VAL A 225 -16.65 -19.88 -0.85
C VAL A 225 -18.04 -19.74 -1.49
N GLY A 226 -18.72 -18.63 -1.21
CA GLY A 226 -20.03 -18.30 -1.79
C GLY A 226 -20.01 -18.22 -3.32
N TYR A 227 -21.19 -18.34 -3.94
CA TYR A 227 -21.34 -18.43 -5.39
C TYR A 227 -20.76 -17.23 -6.13
N TYR A 228 -21.05 -16.00 -5.64
CA TYR A 228 -20.53 -14.79 -6.26
C TYR A 228 -19.02 -14.64 -6.07
N ALA A 229 -18.52 -14.88 -4.85
CA ALA A 229 -17.08 -14.85 -4.57
C ALA A 229 -16.30 -15.90 -5.40
N ARG A 230 -16.85 -17.12 -5.57
CA ARG A 230 -16.24 -18.19 -6.37
C ARG A 230 -16.18 -17.82 -7.85
N LYS A 231 -17.21 -17.15 -8.39
CA LYS A 231 -17.20 -16.64 -9.77
C LYS A 231 -16.02 -15.71 -10.04
N THR A 232 -15.60 -14.87 -9.09
CA THR A 232 -14.47 -13.94 -9.25
C THR A 232 -13.18 -14.40 -8.58
N MET A 233 -13.16 -15.57 -7.92
CA MET A 233 -11.99 -16.12 -7.21
C MET A 233 -10.77 -16.33 -8.13
N PRO A 234 -9.64 -15.65 -7.88
CA PRO A 234 -8.43 -15.79 -8.69
C PRO A 234 -7.68 -17.09 -8.39
N ASN A 235 -6.69 -17.42 -9.21
CA ASN A 235 -5.70 -18.43 -8.86
C ASN A 235 -4.75 -17.85 -7.80
N ILE A 236 -4.82 -18.34 -6.56
CA ILE A 236 -4.04 -17.81 -5.44
C ILE A 236 -2.72 -18.58 -5.32
N GLN A 237 -1.60 -17.91 -5.56
CA GLN A 237 -0.27 -18.52 -5.50
C GLN A 237 0.74 -17.62 -4.80
N GLN A 238 1.74 -18.25 -4.21
CA GLN A 238 2.92 -17.61 -3.65
C GLN A 238 4.11 -17.79 -4.59
N VAL A 239 4.91 -16.74 -4.76
CA VAL A 239 6.21 -16.80 -5.43
C VAL A 239 7.31 -16.49 -4.41
N PHE A 240 8.32 -17.35 -4.35
CA PHE A 240 9.51 -17.14 -3.53
C PHE A 240 10.63 -16.63 -4.41
N VAL A 241 11.26 -15.55 -3.99
CA VAL A 241 12.27 -14.84 -4.77
C VAL A 241 13.41 -14.38 -3.87
N LYS A 242 14.65 -14.67 -4.26
CA LYS A 242 15.85 -14.24 -3.54
C LYS A 242 16.34 -12.92 -4.12
N VAL A 243 16.77 -12.02 -3.23
CA VAL A 243 17.32 -10.69 -3.52
C VAL A 243 18.82 -10.74 -3.18
N PRO A 244 19.69 -11.17 -4.10
CA PRO A 244 21.10 -11.45 -3.78
C PRO A 244 21.99 -10.20 -3.65
N LYS A 245 21.50 -9.02 -4.07
CA LYS A 245 22.28 -7.78 -4.14
C LYS A 245 22.26 -6.94 -2.87
N GLU A 246 21.28 -7.15 -1.99
CA GLU A 246 20.98 -6.29 -0.85
C GLU A 246 21.04 -7.11 0.45
N GLU A 247 21.66 -6.55 1.49
CA GLU A 247 21.82 -7.21 2.80
C GLU A 247 20.92 -6.62 3.89
N SER A 248 20.43 -5.38 3.70
CA SER A 248 19.55 -4.71 4.65
C SER A 248 18.08 -5.02 4.36
N VAL A 249 17.27 -5.15 5.41
CA VAL A 249 15.82 -5.36 5.27
C VAL A 249 15.18 -4.22 4.47
N ASP A 250 15.56 -2.98 4.74
CA ASP A 250 14.98 -1.79 4.10
C ASP A 250 15.32 -1.72 2.60
N ASP A 251 16.51 -2.19 2.19
CA ASP A 251 16.89 -2.27 0.78
C ASP A 251 16.19 -3.44 0.07
N ILE A 252 16.06 -4.60 0.73
CA ILE A 252 15.32 -5.76 0.18
C ILE A 252 13.85 -5.42 -0.04
N GLU A 253 13.17 -4.83 0.95
CA GLU A 253 11.77 -4.40 0.82
C GLU A 253 11.59 -3.38 -0.31
N ARG A 254 12.58 -2.49 -0.50
CA ARG A 254 12.55 -1.48 -1.57
C ARG A 254 12.72 -2.09 -2.95
N GLU A 255 13.63 -3.05 -3.11
CA GLU A 255 13.84 -3.74 -4.38
C GLU A 255 12.61 -4.59 -4.76
N LEU A 256 11.99 -5.26 -3.77
CA LEU A 256 10.71 -5.97 -3.92
C LEU A 256 9.57 -5.01 -4.30
N TYR A 257 9.49 -3.82 -3.69
CA TYR A 257 8.54 -2.78 -4.07
C TYR A 257 8.74 -2.32 -5.53
N ILE A 258 9.98 -2.02 -5.93
CA ILE A 258 10.30 -1.60 -7.30
C ILE A 258 9.92 -2.70 -8.30
N CYS A 259 10.30 -3.95 -8.03
CA CYS A 259 9.91 -5.10 -8.85
C CYS A 259 8.38 -5.20 -9.02
N ARG A 260 7.60 -5.02 -7.94
CA ARG A 260 6.13 -5.00 -8.02
C ARG A 260 5.63 -3.89 -8.95
N LYS A 261 6.14 -2.66 -8.82
CA LYS A 261 5.74 -1.52 -9.67
C LYS A 261 6.12 -1.74 -11.14
N LEU A 262 7.27 -2.35 -11.42
CA LEU A 262 7.71 -2.71 -12.76
C LEU A 262 6.83 -3.81 -13.37
N ILE A 263 6.43 -4.82 -12.60
CA ILE A 263 5.47 -5.85 -13.06
C ILE A 263 4.10 -5.22 -13.37
N GLU A 264 3.56 -4.39 -12.46
CA GLU A 264 2.30 -3.65 -12.67
C GLU A 264 2.36 -2.82 -13.97
N ARG A 265 3.49 -2.13 -14.22
CA ARG A 265 3.71 -1.32 -15.42
C ARG A 265 3.83 -2.16 -16.69
N THR A 266 4.68 -3.18 -16.70
CA THR A 266 4.98 -3.97 -17.91
C THR A 266 3.81 -4.81 -18.37
N THR A 267 2.90 -5.17 -17.45
CA THR A 267 1.67 -5.92 -17.75
C THR A 267 0.46 -5.04 -18.07
N GLN A 268 0.59 -3.70 -18.04
CA GLN A 268 -0.53 -2.76 -18.18
C GLN A 268 -1.24 -2.78 -19.55
N LEU A 269 -0.64 -3.40 -20.58
CA LEU A 269 -1.23 -3.59 -21.91
C LEU A 269 -1.81 -5.00 -22.14
N GLU A 270 -1.65 -5.91 -21.18
CA GLU A 270 -2.12 -7.29 -21.27
C GLU A 270 -3.63 -7.38 -21.04
N GLU A 271 -4.31 -8.31 -21.74
CA GLU A 271 -5.76 -8.51 -21.61
C GLU A 271 -6.17 -8.91 -20.19
N TRP A 272 -5.31 -9.68 -19.52
CA TRP A 272 -5.51 -10.28 -18.20
C TRP A 272 -5.01 -9.41 -17.04
N LYS A 273 -4.52 -8.19 -17.30
CA LYS A 273 -3.91 -7.29 -16.30
C LYS A 273 -4.79 -7.02 -15.07
N ASP A 274 -6.11 -6.97 -15.25
CA ASP A 274 -7.07 -6.67 -14.16
C ASP A 274 -7.36 -7.89 -13.25
N GLU A 275 -6.83 -9.08 -13.61
CA GLU A 275 -6.81 -10.28 -12.76
C GLU A 275 -5.48 -10.49 -12.03
N LEU A 276 -4.37 -9.88 -12.48
CA LEU A 276 -3.09 -9.92 -11.77
C LEU A 276 -3.10 -8.92 -10.61
N TYR A 277 -2.88 -9.39 -9.38
CA TYR A 277 -2.77 -8.52 -8.22
C TYR A 277 -1.86 -9.09 -7.13
N PHE A 278 -0.85 -8.32 -6.72
CA PHE A 278 -0.04 -8.62 -5.54
C PHE A 278 -0.75 -8.12 -4.28
N CYS A 279 -1.15 -9.06 -3.41
CA CYS A 279 -1.64 -8.76 -2.05
C CYS A 279 -0.50 -8.26 -1.17
N SER A 280 0.68 -8.87 -1.29
CA SER A 280 1.95 -8.45 -0.70
C SER A 280 3.11 -8.96 -1.55
N LEU A 281 4.26 -8.30 -1.48
CA LEU A 281 5.56 -8.79 -1.96
C LEU A 281 6.63 -8.24 -1.02
N SER A 282 7.11 -9.05 -0.09
CA SER A 282 7.91 -8.61 1.07
C SER A 282 8.71 -9.78 1.67
N ASN A 283 9.84 -9.51 2.34
CA ASN A 283 10.51 -10.49 3.23
C ASN A 283 10.02 -10.41 4.68
N GLN A 284 9.23 -9.38 5.02
CA GLN A 284 8.73 -9.11 6.36
C GLN A 284 7.27 -9.52 6.57
N THR A 285 6.37 -9.15 5.65
CA THR A 285 4.92 -9.31 5.83
C THR A 285 4.27 -10.15 4.75
N ILE A 286 3.14 -10.76 5.08
CA ILE A 286 2.27 -11.44 4.12
C ILE A 286 0.80 -11.17 4.42
N VAL A 287 -0.02 -11.06 3.38
CA VAL A 287 -1.44 -10.70 3.47
C VAL A 287 -2.33 -11.80 2.90
N TYR A 288 -3.06 -12.49 3.77
CA TYR A 288 -4.07 -13.49 3.42
C TYR A 288 -5.46 -12.83 3.45
N LYS A 289 -6.09 -12.62 2.28
CA LYS A 289 -7.37 -11.90 2.18
C LYS A 289 -8.25 -12.41 1.04
N GLY A 290 -9.56 -12.19 1.13
CA GLY A 290 -10.49 -12.58 0.06
C GLY A 290 -11.92 -12.08 0.26
N MET A 291 -12.78 -12.37 -0.71
CA MET A 291 -14.21 -11.99 -0.71
C MET A 291 -15.02 -12.95 0.17
N LEU A 292 -14.70 -12.94 1.45
CA LEU A 292 -15.10 -13.92 2.45
C LEU A 292 -15.71 -13.21 3.66
N ARG A 293 -16.60 -13.92 4.36
CA ARG A 293 -17.03 -13.56 5.71
C ARG A 293 -15.90 -13.81 6.71
N SER A 294 -15.88 -13.06 7.80
CA SER A 294 -14.82 -13.09 8.82
C SER A 294 -14.57 -14.50 9.37
N GLU A 295 -15.67 -15.18 9.73
CA GLU A 295 -15.67 -16.51 10.35
C GLU A 295 -15.11 -17.64 9.45
N VAL A 296 -15.04 -17.42 8.13
CA VAL A 296 -14.56 -18.42 7.16
C VAL A 296 -13.13 -18.17 6.66
N LEU A 297 -12.46 -17.06 7.02
CA LEU A 297 -11.11 -16.75 6.52
C LEU A 297 -10.10 -17.84 6.90
N GLY A 298 -10.06 -18.23 8.19
CA GLY A 298 -9.19 -19.30 8.68
C GLY A 298 -9.58 -20.68 8.16
N GLN A 299 -10.86 -20.90 7.85
CA GLN A 299 -11.34 -22.15 7.24
C GLN A 299 -10.99 -22.25 5.74
N PHE A 300 -10.89 -21.10 5.06
CA PHE A 300 -10.57 -21.01 3.64
C PHE A 300 -9.07 -21.22 3.41
N TYR A 301 -8.22 -20.51 4.14
CA TYR A 301 -6.77 -20.65 4.03
C TYR A 301 -6.25 -21.69 5.00
N LEU A 302 -5.89 -22.87 4.49
CA LEU A 302 -5.45 -23.99 5.32
C LEU A 302 -4.11 -23.70 6.02
N ASP A 303 -3.28 -22.83 5.44
CA ASP A 303 -2.06 -22.29 6.07
C ASP A 303 -2.34 -21.67 7.46
N LEU A 304 -3.49 -21.02 7.66
CA LEU A 304 -3.83 -20.33 8.92
C LEU A 304 -4.26 -21.30 10.04
N GLN A 305 -4.37 -22.60 9.75
CA GLN A 305 -4.66 -23.67 10.71
C GLN A 305 -3.41 -24.48 11.08
N ASP A 306 -2.25 -24.19 10.49
CA ASP A 306 -1.01 -24.93 10.72
C ASP A 306 -0.23 -24.30 11.89
N ASP A 307 0.19 -25.11 12.87
CA ASP A 307 0.97 -24.69 14.04
C ASP A 307 2.34 -24.08 13.69
N LEU A 308 2.86 -24.34 12.47
CA LEU A 308 4.05 -23.69 11.93
C LEU A 308 3.79 -22.24 11.48
N TYR A 309 2.53 -21.85 11.26
CA TYR A 309 2.16 -20.46 11.00
C TYR A 309 2.23 -19.67 12.30
N LYS A 310 3.37 -19.02 12.54
CA LYS A 310 3.62 -18.18 13.71
C LYS A 310 3.90 -16.75 13.29
N SER A 311 3.34 -15.80 14.02
CA SER A 311 3.70 -14.39 13.89
C SER A 311 3.73 -13.71 15.24
N ALA A 312 4.53 -12.64 15.36
CA ALA A 312 4.53 -11.80 16.55
C ALA A 312 3.40 -10.76 16.51
N PHE A 313 2.79 -10.52 15.35
CA PHE A 313 1.66 -9.61 15.20
C PHE A 313 0.63 -10.10 14.18
N ALA A 314 -0.56 -9.54 14.25
CA ALA A 314 -1.56 -9.67 13.21
C ALA A 314 -2.35 -8.37 13.09
N ILE A 315 -2.57 -7.88 11.87
CA ILE A 315 -3.54 -6.83 11.55
C ILE A 315 -4.69 -7.50 10.79
N TYR A 316 -5.92 -7.32 11.25
CA TYR A 316 -7.10 -7.96 10.66
C TYR A 316 -8.16 -6.93 10.27
N HIS A 317 -8.87 -7.20 9.18
CA HIS A 317 -9.89 -6.29 8.63
C HIS A 317 -11.12 -7.06 8.15
N ARG A 318 -12.29 -6.51 8.44
CA ARG A 318 -13.59 -6.91 7.88
C ARG A 318 -14.21 -5.71 7.16
N ARG A 319 -14.34 -5.83 5.84
CA ARG A 319 -14.88 -4.80 4.97
C ARG A 319 -16.41 -4.83 4.91
N TYR A 320 -17.01 -3.66 4.80
CA TYR A 320 -18.40 -3.43 4.44
C TYR A 320 -18.43 -2.62 3.13
N SER A 321 -19.26 -3.02 2.18
CA SER A 321 -19.37 -2.36 0.87
C SER A 321 -20.83 -2.14 0.49
N THR A 322 -21.04 -1.12 -0.33
CA THR A 322 -22.29 -0.88 -1.06
C THR A 322 -22.32 -1.64 -2.40
N ASN A 323 -21.17 -2.16 -2.84
CA ASN A 323 -21.00 -2.83 -4.11
C ASN A 323 -21.31 -4.34 -4.00
N THR A 324 -22.32 -4.80 -4.73
CA THR A 324 -22.80 -6.21 -4.69
C THR A 324 -21.95 -7.20 -5.51
N SER A 325 -20.96 -6.71 -6.27
CA SER A 325 -20.10 -7.53 -7.14
C SER A 325 -18.71 -7.72 -6.51
N PRO A 326 -18.35 -8.95 -6.08
CA PRO A 326 -17.15 -9.16 -5.28
C PRO A 326 -15.85 -9.08 -6.10
N ARG A 327 -14.94 -8.18 -5.75
CA ARG A 327 -13.61 -8.02 -6.38
C ARG A 327 -12.49 -8.28 -5.37
N TRP A 328 -11.87 -9.46 -5.46
CA TRP A 328 -10.85 -9.95 -4.51
C TRP A 328 -9.73 -8.96 -4.15
N PRO A 329 -9.17 -8.17 -5.09
CA PRO A 329 -8.18 -7.14 -4.76
C PRO A 329 -8.63 -6.08 -3.74
N LEU A 330 -9.94 -5.79 -3.64
CA LEU A 330 -10.50 -4.74 -2.76
C LEU A 330 -10.69 -5.18 -1.30
N ALA A 331 -10.52 -6.48 -1.00
CA ALA A 331 -10.42 -6.92 0.38
C ALA A 331 -9.22 -6.24 1.06
N GLN A 332 -9.29 -6.09 2.39
CA GLN A 332 -8.23 -5.53 3.22
C GLN A 332 -7.72 -6.58 4.23
N PRO A 333 -6.54 -6.44 4.84
CA PRO A 333 -5.57 -5.33 4.72
C PRO A 333 -5.01 -5.08 3.31
N MET A 334 -4.43 -3.90 3.13
CA MET A 334 -3.57 -3.56 1.99
C MET A 334 -2.12 -3.97 2.32
N ARG A 335 -1.08 -3.30 1.79
CA ARG A 335 0.33 -3.75 1.93
C ARG A 335 0.98 -3.22 3.19
N LEU A 336 0.67 -1.98 3.55
CA LEU A 336 1.12 -1.32 4.77
C LEU A 336 -0.01 -1.18 5.80
N LEU A 337 -1.24 -0.94 5.33
CA LEU A 337 -2.33 -0.48 6.20
C LEU A 337 -3.63 -1.32 6.16
N GLY A 338 -4.37 -1.24 7.26
CA GLY A 338 -5.82 -1.46 7.31
C GLY A 338 -6.54 -0.15 7.61
N HIS A 339 -7.51 0.22 6.77
CA HIS A 339 -8.30 1.44 6.87
C HIS A 339 -9.77 1.12 7.14
N ASN A 340 -10.29 1.64 8.26
CA ASN A 340 -11.73 1.76 8.49
C ASN A 340 -12.10 3.24 8.43
N GLY A 341 -12.71 3.65 7.32
CA GLY A 341 -13.05 5.04 7.07
C GLY A 341 -13.48 5.30 5.62
N GLU A 342 -13.64 6.58 5.30
CA GLU A 342 -13.89 7.11 3.94
C GLU A 342 -13.10 8.41 3.78
N ILE A 343 -12.22 8.49 2.77
CA ILE A 343 -11.37 9.66 2.54
C ILE A 343 -12.08 10.63 1.60
N ASN A 344 -12.83 11.55 2.18
CA ASN A 344 -13.65 12.53 1.45
C ASN A 344 -12.83 13.44 0.53
N THR A 345 -11.54 13.68 0.83
CA THR A 345 -10.66 14.55 0.03
C THR A 345 -9.87 13.83 -1.07
N ILE A 346 -10.08 12.53 -1.29
CA ILE A 346 -9.28 11.69 -2.21
C ILE A 346 -9.08 12.31 -3.61
N GLN A 347 -10.10 12.98 -4.17
CA GLN A 347 -10.00 13.69 -5.44
C GLN A 347 -8.94 14.82 -5.42
N GLY A 348 -8.89 15.60 -4.35
CA GLY A 348 -7.86 16.63 -4.15
C GLY A 348 -6.49 15.98 -3.96
N ASN A 349 -6.42 14.93 -3.14
CA ASN A 349 -5.17 14.23 -2.80
C ASN A 349 -4.51 13.62 -4.05
N LEU A 350 -5.30 12.99 -4.92
CA LEU A 350 -4.83 12.44 -6.21
C LEU A 350 -4.29 13.53 -7.15
N ASN A 351 -5.00 14.66 -7.26
CA ASN A 351 -4.54 15.79 -8.08
C ASN A 351 -3.23 16.39 -7.51
N TRP A 352 -3.10 16.48 -6.18
CA TRP A 352 -1.89 16.94 -5.52
C TRP A 352 -0.71 15.98 -5.70
N MET A 353 -0.93 14.66 -5.53
CA MET A 353 0.06 13.63 -5.84
C MET A 353 0.57 13.80 -7.27
N GLN A 354 -0.34 13.81 -8.25
CA GLN A 354 -0.01 13.95 -9.67
C GLN A 354 0.76 15.25 -9.98
N SER A 355 0.42 16.36 -9.33
CA SER A 355 1.09 17.65 -9.53
C SER A 355 2.55 17.69 -9.04
N ARG A 356 2.90 16.83 -8.07
CA ARG A 356 4.22 16.75 -7.43
C ARG A 356 5.02 15.54 -7.87
N GLU A 357 4.36 14.56 -8.49
CA GLU A 357 4.90 13.26 -8.85
C GLU A 357 6.24 13.36 -9.57
N THR A 358 6.37 14.29 -10.52
CA THR A 358 7.60 14.54 -11.28
C THR A 358 8.75 15.13 -10.46
N THR A 359 8.43 15.86 -9.40
CA THR A 359 9.39 16.57 -8.52
C THR A 359 9.77 15.80 -7.25
N ILE A 360 9.10 14.67 -6.97
CA ILE A 360 9.48 13.79 -5.87
C ILE A 360 10.72 13.00 -6.28
N GLU A 361 11.81 13.29 -5.58
CA GLU A 361 13.13 12.63 -5.65
C GLU A 361 13.53 12.23 -4.21
N SER A 362 14.18 11.08 -4.04
CA SER A 362 14.75 10.69 -2.74
C SER A 362 15.94 9.76 -2.93
N PRO A 363 17.07 9.95 -2.21
CA PRO A 363 18.28 9.13 -2.35
C PRO A 363 18.04 7.61 -2.21
N VAL A 364 17.01 7.22 -1.45
CA VAL A 364 16.65 5.80 -1.23
C VAL A 364 16.24 5.10 -2.54
N TRP A 365 15.68 5.83 -3.51
CA TRP A 365 15.26 5.30 -4.81
C TRP A 365 16.40 5.18 -5.82
N ARG A 366 17.59 5.67 -5.50
CA ARG A 366 18.81 5.54 -6.32
C ARG A 366 18.63 5.98 -7.80
N GLY A 367 17.74 6.96 -8.06
CA GLY A 367 17.41 7.48 -9.40
C GLY A 367 16.28 6.74 -10.14
N ARG A 368 15.64 5.75 -9.51
CA ARG A 368 14.56 4.91 -10.06
C ARG A 368 13.15 5.47 -9.85
N GLU A 369 12.99 6.72 -9.42
CA GLU A 369 11.69 7.35 -9.15
C GLU A 369 10.75 7.29 -10.37
N ASN A 370 11.30 7.37 -11.58
CA ASN A 370 10.53 7.22 -12.82
C ASN A 370 9.93 5.83 -13.04
N GLU A 371 10.36 4.80 -12.31
CA GLU A 371 9.91 3.40 -12.47
C GLU A 371 8.73 3.06 -11.55
N ILE A 372 8.67 3.72 -10.40
CA ILE A 372 7.65 3.51 -9.36
C ILE A 372 6.40 4.39 -9.52
N ARG A 373 6.43 5.35 -10.45
CA ARG A 373 5.27 6.16 -10.87
C ARG A 373 4.26 5.36 -11.73
N PRO A 374 2.96 5.72 -11.79
CA PRO A 374 2.32 6.69 -10.92
C PRO A 374 2.12 6.13 -9.51
N TYR A 375 2.21 7.01 -8.51
CA TYR A 375 2.04 6.69 -7.10
C TYR A 375 0.57 6.52 -6.70
N GLY A 376 -0.34 7.17 -7.42
CA GLY A 376 -1.79 7.04 -7.24
C GLY A 376 -2.47 6.42 -8.47
N ASN A 377 -3.59 5.74 -8.26
CA ASN A 377 -4.44 5.19 -9.31
C ASN A 377 -5.89 5.67 -9.12
N PRO A 378 -6.40 6.57 -10.00
CA PRO A 378 -7.78 7.05 -9.96
C PRO A 378 -8.88 5.98 -10.02
N LYS A 379 -8.56 4.74 -10.44
CA LYS A 379 -9.49 3.61 -10.49
C LYS A 379 -9.44 2.70 -9.26
N ALA A 380 -8.53 2.96 -8.33
CA ALA A 380 -8.42 2.22 -7.08
C ALA A 380 -9.24 2.90 -5.98
N SER A 381 -9.63 2.14 -4.94
CA SER A 381 -10.31 2.70 -3.77
C SER A 381 -9.45 3.74 -3.06
N ASP A 382 -10.11 4.60 -2.28
CA ASP A 382 -9.47 5.59 -1.41
C ASP A 382 -8.36 4.98 -0.53
N SER A 383 -8.66 3.82 0.05
CA SER A 383 -7.84 3.04 0.96
C SER A 383 -6.61 2.47 0.27
N ALA A 384 -6.75 2.05 -1.00
CA ALA A 384 -5.63 1.56 -1.81
C ALA A 384 -4.73 2.70 -2.29
N ASN A 385 -5.28 3.90 -2.52
CA ASN A 385 -4.50 5.09 -2.83
C ASN A 385 -3.76 5.63 -1.61
N LEU A 386 -4.35 5.57 -0.41
CA LEU A 386 -3.68 5.90 0.84
C LEU A 386 -2.52 4.93 1.12
N ASP A 387 -2.74 3.62 0.94
CA ASP A 387 -1.70 2.58 1.05
C ASP A 387 -0.56 2.85 0.07
N SER A 388 -0.88 3.13 -1.21
CA SER A 388 0.13 3.41 -2.24
C SER A 388 0.92 4.69 -1.95
N ALA A 389 0.30 5.73 -1.38
CA ALA A 389 0.99 6.95 -0.97
C ALA A 389 1.90 6.71 0.26
N ALA A 390 1.47 5.89 1.21
CA ALA A 390 2.23 5.54 2.40
C ALA A 390 3.38 4.55 2.14
N GLU A 391 3.31 3.73 1.07
CA GLU A 391 4.44 2.89 0.62
C GLU A 391 5.58 3.70 -0.02
N VAL A 392 5.30 4.89 -0.59
CA VAL A 392 6.27 5.67 -1.38
C VAL A 392 7.11 6.63 -0.54
N VAL A 393 6.66 7.01 0.65
CA VAL A 393 7.31 8.03 1.46
C VAL A 393 7.32 7.65 2.93
N ASP A 394 8.40 7.98 3.63
CA ASP A 394 8.34 8.06 5.09
C ASP A 394 7.25 9.07 5.45
N PHE A 395 6.15 8.56 6.02
CA PHE A 395 4.90 9.28 6.21
C PHE A 395 5.13 10.59 6.98
N TYR A 396 6.06 10.62 7.93
CA TYR A 396 6.33 11.83 8.71
C TYR A 396 7.12 12.89 7.96
N ASP A 397 8.08 12.52 7.11
CA ASP A 397 8.82 13.49 6.29
C ASP A 397 7.95 14.04 5.15
N TYR A 398 6.98 13.26 4.65
CA TYR A 398 6.05 13.71 3.63
C TYR A 398 5.03 14.75 4.12
N TYR A 399 4.45 14.50 5.29
CA TYR A 399 3.40 15.36 5.87
C TYR A 399 3.96 16.65 6.48
N LYS A 400 5.28 16.79 6.63
CA LYS A 400 5.90 17.96 7.26
C LYS A 400 5.90 19.20 6.36
N GLY A 401 4.74 19.85 6.29
CA GLY A 401 4.55 21.13 5.61
C GLY A 401 4.50 21.05 4.08
N GLN A 402 4.47 19.83 3.51
CA GLN A 402 4.35 19.65 2.07
C GLN A 402 2.95 19.20 1.63
N MET A 403 2.41 18.09 2.13
CA MET A 403 1.11 17.58 1.64
C MET A 403 -0.12 18.15 2.38
N GLU A 404 -1.26 18.22 1.70
CA GLU A 404 -2.57 18.49 2.32
C GLU A 404 -3.12 17.23 3.01
N ALA A 405 -4.04 17.41 3.98
CA ALA A 405 -4.57 16.32 4.77
C ALA A 405 -5.49 15.38 3.96
N TRP A 406 -5.27 14.06 4.12
CA TRP A 406 -6.21 13.03 3.67
C TRP A 406 -7.35 12.96 4.70
N ASP A 407 -8.32 13.86 4.54
CA ASP A 407 -9.37 14.14 5.52
C ASP A 407 -10.65 13.31 5.26
N GLY A 408 -11.36 13.03 6.35
CA GLY A 408 -12.43 12.07 6.46
C GLY A 408 -12.21 11.13 7.66
N PRO A 409 -13.28 10.54 8.24
CA PRO A 409 -13.15 9.70 9.43
C PRO A 409 -12.30 8.48 9.10
N ALA A 410 -11.13 8.34 9.72
CA ALA A 410 -10.20 7.26 9.40
C ALA A 410 -9.54 6.67 10.66
N LEU A 411 -9.88 5.40 10.94
CA LEU A 411 -9.08 4.54 11.80
C LEU A 411 -8.06 3.80 10.93
N LEU A 412 -6.78 4.09 11.17
CA LEU A 412 -5.65 3.50 10.47
C LEU A 412 -4.80 2.64 11.41
N LEU A 413 -4.55 1.41 10.98
CA LEU A 413 -3.52 0.53 11.55
C LEU A 413 -2.46 0.28 10.50
N PHE A 414 -1.21 0.58 10.83
CA PHE A 414 -0.07 0.42 9.93
C PHE A 414 1.18 -0.02 10.70
N ARG A 415 2.07 -0.72 10.00
CA ARG A 415 3.35 -1.19 10.53
C ARG A 415 4.49 -0.43 9.86
N PHE A 416 5.33 0.22 10.65
CA PHE A 416 6.62 0.74 10.21
C PHE A 416 7.77 -0.09 10.79
N TYR A 417 8.83 -0.23 10.01
CA TYR A 417 10.16 -0.50 10.53
C TYR A 417 10.85 0.84 10.75
N PHE A 418 11.38 1.06 11.96
CA PHE A 418 12.25 2.19 12.22
C PHE A 418 13.45 1.72 13.04
N SER A 419 14.65 1.80 12.44
CA SER A 419 15.93 1.52 13.09
C SER A 419 16.00 0.18 13.86
N GLY A 420 15.42 -0.89 13.29
CA GLY A 420 15.44 -2.23 13.90
C GLY A 420 14.34 -2.52 14.92
N CYS A 421 13.45 -1.57 15.21
CA CYS A 421 12.21 -1.82 15.95
C CYS A 421 11.01 -1.95 15.01
N GLU A 422 10.19 -2.98 15.22
CA GLU A 422 8.85 -3.05 14.65
C GLU A 422 7.90 -2.17 15.46
N LEU A 423 7.29 -1.19 14.81
CA LEU A 423 6.28 -0.32 15.40
C LEU A 423 4.96 -0.50 14.66
N ILE A 424 3.96 -1.03 15.35
CA ILE A 424 2.56 -0.92 14.93
C ILE A 424 2.04 0.37 15.53
N SER A 425 1.57 1.28 14.67
CA SER A 425 1.06 2.58 15.06
C SER A 425 -0.42 2.69 14.73
N PHE A 426 -1.09 3.52 15.52
CA PHE A 426 -2.52 3.78 15.48
C PHE A 426 -2.71 5.26 15.20
N ALA A 427 -3.39 5.59 14.11
CA ALA A 427 -3.86 6.95 13.87
C ALA A 427 -5.38 6.96 13.78
N ASN A 428 -5.97 7.95 14.45
CA ASN A 428 -7.35 8.34 14.28
C ASN A 428 -7.32 9.78 13.74
N MET A 429 -7.74 9.97 12.49
CA MET A 429 -7.90 11.28 11.86
C MET A 429 -9.37 11.71 11.93
#